data_AF-A0A7R7T6H0-F1
#
_entry.id   AF-A0A7R7T6H0-F1
#
_cell.length_a   1.000
_cell.length_b   1.000
_cell.length_c   1.000
_cell.angle_alpha   90.00
_cell.angle_beta   90.00
_cell.angle_gamma   90.00
#
_symmetry.space_group_name_H-M   'P 1'
#
loop_
_entity.id
_entity.type
_entity.pdbx_description
1 polymer ?
#
loop_
_entity_poly.entity_id
_entity_poly.type
_entity_poly.pdbx_seq_one_letter_code
_entity_poly.pdbx_strand_id
1 'polypeptide(L)'
;MTMTSEVAPFTTADFDDEDAEAGIRLSDFSRAVSIWSAMQLRDVSVAETALAFNATPDVVQRAVREHGGPYLYLIGDETDPAKQFIEHDGE
;
A
#
# COMPACT_ATOMS: atom_id res chain seq x y z
N MET A 1 -17.16 7.11 -28.73
CA MET A 1 -16.56 7.92 -27.65
C MET A 1 -16.71 7.10 -26.39
N THR A 2 -15.71 6.28 -26.06
CA THR A 2 -15.81 5.33 -24.96
C THR A 2 -15.65 6.10 -23.66
N MET A 3 -16.67 6.07 -22.81
CA MET A 3 -16.58 6.60 -21.45
C MET A 3 -15.53 5.78 -20.70
N THR A 4 -14.41 6.40 -20.34
CA THR A 4 -13.50 5.84 -19.35
C THR A 4 -14.27 5.86 -18.03
N SER A 5 -14.80 4.72 -17.60
CA SER A 5 -15.27 4.59 -16.23
C SER A 5 -14.03 4.74 -15.35
N GLU A 6 -13.91 5.86 -14.65
CA GLU A 6 -12.84 6.09 -13.69
C GLU A 6 -13.01 5.04 -12.59
N VAL A 7 -12.04 4.12 -12.48
CA VAL A 7 -12.06 3.10 -11.43
C VAL A 7 -11.66 3.79 -10.14
N ALA A 8 -12.58 3.83 -9.17
CA ALA A 8 -12.29 4.40 -7.86
C ALA A 8 -11.10 3.68 -7.21
N PRO A 9 -10.25 4.39 -6.43
CA PRO A 9 -9.16 3.76 -5.71
C PRO A 9 -9.68 2.82 -4.62
N PHE A 10 -8.95 1.73 -4.37
CA PHE A 10 -9.21 0.84 -3.25
C PHE A 10 -9.03 1.56 -1.91
N THR A 11 -9.98 1.37 -1.03
CA THR A 11 -10.06 1.92 0.33
C THR A 11 -9.89 0.81 1.36
N THR A 12 -9.78 1.17 2.64
CA THR A 12 -9.66 0.16 3.71
C THR A 12 -10.89 -0.75 3.80
N ALA A 13 -12.06 -0.24 3.44
CA ALA A 13 -13.31 -0.99 3.47
C ALA A 13 -13.28 -2.18 2.50
N ASP A 14 -12.55 -2.08 1.39
CA ASP A 14 -12.38 -3.16 0.41
C ASP A 14 -11.58 -4.35 0.97
N PHE A 15 -10.89 -4.17 2.11
CA PHE A 15 -10.09 -5.19 2.79
C PHE A 15 -10.66 -5.63 4.15
N ASP A 16 -11.72 -4.98 4.63
CA ASP A 16 -12.36 -5.27 5.93
C ASP A 16 -13.46 -6.34 5.83
N ASP A 17 -13.70 -6.88 4.64
CA ASP A 17 -14.64 -7.97 4.43
C ASP A 17 -14.12 -9.27 5.09
N GLU A 18 -14.78 -9.68 6.20
CA GLU A 18 -14.45 -10.88 6.96
C GLU A 18 -14.59 -12.16 6.13
N ASP A 19 -15.45 -12.16 5.11
CA ASP A 19 -15.61 -13.28 4.18
C ASP A 19 -14.60 -13.23 3.03
N ALA A 20 -13.87 -12.11 2.89
CA ALA A 20 -12.99 -11.81 1.77
C ALA A 20 -13.66 -12.14 0.44
N GLU A 21 -14.88 -11.62 0.18
CA GLU A 21 -15.65 -11.91 -1.04
C GLU A 21 -14.88 -11.48 -2.30
N ALA A 22 -13.99 -10.49 -2.18
CA ALA A 22 -13.03 -10.07 -3.20
C ALA A 22 -11.79 -10.99 -3.35
N GLY A 23 -11.55 -11.88 -2.40
CA GLY A 23 -10.48 -12.88 -2.39
C GLY A 23 -9.07 -12.37 -2.03
N ILE A 24 -8.90 -11.07 -1.76
CA ILE A 24 -7.60 -10.45 -1.45
C ILE A 24 -7.63 -9.88 -0.04
N ARG A 25 -6.71 -10.32 0.82
CA ARG A 25 -6.59 -9.80 2.19
C ARG A 25 -5.61 -8.64 2.25
N LEU A 26 -5.74 -7.78 3.27
CA LEU A 26 -4.78 -6.70 3.51
C LEU A 26 -3.34 -7.22 3.67
N SER A 27 -3.17 -8.43 4.22
CA SER A 27 -1.85 -9.07 4.32
C SER A 27 -1.24 -9.44 2.97
N ASP A 28 -2.06 -9.76 1.97
CA ASP A 28 -1.58 -10.05 0.61
C ASP A 28 -1.19 -8.76 -0.10
N PHE A 29 -1.96 -7.70 0.14
CA PHE A 29 -1.60 -6.35 -0.30
C PHE A 29 -0.27 -5.88 0.29
N SER A 30 -0.05 -6.08 1.60
CA SER A 30 1.23 -5.75 2.26
C SER A 30 2.42 -6.49 1.65
N ARG A 31 2.26 -7.78 1.30
CA ARG A 31 3.30 -8.55 0.58
C ARG A 31 3.58 -7.99 -0.81
N ALA A 32 2.53 -7.61 -1.55
CA ALA A 32 2.69 -7.00 -2.86
C ALA A 32 3.44 -5.65 -2.77
N VAL A 33 3.10 -4.82 -1.77
CA VAL A 33 3.80 -3.56 -1.48
C VAL A 33 5.27 -3.80 -1.15
N SER A 34 5.59 -4.80 -0.31
CA SER A 34 6.97 -5.16 0.01
C SER A 34 7.78 -5.52 -1.24
N ILE A 35 7.28 -6.46 -2.05
CA ILE A 35 8.01 -6.91 -3.26
C ILE A 35 8.16 -5.76 -4.26
N TRP A 36 7.07 -5.02 -4.51
CA TRP A 36 7.09 -3.92 -5.49
C TRP A 36 8.03 -2.79 -5.08
N SER A 37 8.03 -2.39 -3.80
CA SER A 37 8.93 -1.34 -3.30
C SER A 37 10.40 -1.77 -3.38
N ALA A 38 10.72 -3.00 -3.00
CA ALA A 38 12.08 -3.54 -3.13
C ALA A 38 12.57 -3.56 -4.60
N MET A 39 11.67 -3.81 -5.56
CA MET A 39 12.00 -3.77 -6.98
C MET A 39 12.29 -2.36 -7.53
N GLN A 40 11.93 -1.29 -6.82
CA GLN A 40 12.19 0.07 -7.31
C GLN A 40 13.66 0.49 -7.19
N LEU A 41 14.45 -0.16 -6.33
CA LEU A 41 15.86 0.15 -6.08
C LEU A 41 16.11 1.62 -5.70
N ARG A 42 15.12 2.23 -5.03
CA ARG A 42 15.12 3.60 -4.50
C ARG A 42 14.03 3.73 -3.45
N ASP A 43 14.12 4.79 -2.66
CA ASP A 43 13.06 5.16 -1.73
C ASP A 43 11.75 5.43 -2.50
N VAL A 44 10.65 4.90 -1.96
CA VAL A 44 9.30 5.11 -2.48
C VAL A 44 8.42 5.67 -1.38
N SER A 45 7.64 6.69 -1.74
CA SER A 45 6.67 7.26 -0.82
C SER A 45 5.40 6.42 -0.72
N VAL A 46 4.65 6.61 0.37
CA VAL A 46 3.31 6.05 0.53
C VAL A 46 2.38 6.54 -0.58
N ALA A 47 2.46 7.82 -0.96
CA ALA A 47 1.66 8.38 -2.06
C ALA A 47 1.97 7.72 -3.42
N GLU A 48 3.26 7.47 -3.70
CA GLU A 48 3.66 6.80 -4.94
C GLU A 48 3.19 5.35 -4.98
N THR A 49 3.31 4.64 -3.85
CA THR A 49 2.84 3.26 -3.71
C THR A 49 1.33 3.19 -3.89
N ALA A 50 0.59 4.10 -3.26
CA ALA A 50 -0.87 4.20 -3.39
C ALA A 50 -1.29 4.40 -4.87
N LEU A 51 -0.60 5.29 -5.58
CA LEU A 51 -0.82 5.50 -7.02
C LEU A 51 -0.52 4.24 -7.84
N ALA A 52 0.59 3.54 -7.57
CA ALA A 52 0.98 2.33 -8.31
C ALA A 52 -0.05 1.19 -8.19
N PHE A 53 -0.72 1.11 -7.05
CA PHE A 53 -1.71 0.07 -6.77
C PHE A 53 -3.17 0.52 -6.94
N ASN A 54 -3.41 1.75 -7.39
CA ASN A 54 -4.75 2.36 -7.41
C ASN A 54 -5.46 2.22 -6.04
N ALA A 55 -4.75 2.52 -4.96
CA ALA A 55 -5.25 2.47 -3.59
C ALA A 55 -5.16 3.86 -2.94
N THR A 56 -5.81 4.05 -1.80
CA THR A 56 -5.58 5.24 -0.98
C THR A 56 -4.29 5.10 -0.15
N PRO A 57 -3.65 6.22 0.24
CA PRO A 57 -2.53 6.20 1.18
C PRO A 57 -2.83 5.45 2.47
N ASP A 58 -4.04 5.59 3.01
CA ASP A 58 -4.46 4.94 4.26
C ASP A 58 -4.38 3.41 4.16
N VAL A 59 -4.73 2.83 3.01
CA VAL A 59 -4.61 1.38 2.77
C VAL A 59 -3.15 0.93 2.85
N VAL A 60 -2.24 1.66 2.19
CA VAL A 60 -0.81 1.36 2.22
C VAL A 60 -0.27 1.48 3.64
N GLN A 61 -0.59 2.58 4.34
CA GLN A 61 -0.13 2.80 5.70
C GLN A 61 -0.63 1.69 6.64
N ARG A 62 -1.91 1.32 6.54
CA ARG A 62 -2.51 0.26 7.35
C ARG A 62 -1.88 -1.09 7.05
N ALA A 63 -1.69 -1.43 5.78
CA ALA A 63 -1.08 -2.69 5.35
C ALA A 63 0.37 -2.85 5.86
N VAL A 64 1.17 -1.79 5.81
CA VAL A 64 2.55 -1.83 6.33
C VAL A 64 2.55 -1.91 7.86
N ARG A 65 1.72 -1.11 8.55
CA ARG A 65 1.68 -1.12 10.03
C ARG A 65 1.15 -2.44 10.61
N GLU A 66 0.13 -3.03 10.01
CA GLU A 66 -0.51 -4.25 10.54
C GLU A 66 0.19 -5.54 10.08
N HIS A 67 0.81 -5.53 8.90
CA HIS A 67 1.34 -6.76 8.27
C HIS A 67 2.78 -6.67 7.76
N GLY A 68 3.44 -5.51 7.84
CA GLY A 68 4.84 -5.36 7.44
C GLY A 68 5.82 -6.16 8.31
N GLY A 69 5.42 -6.49 9.54
CA GLY A 69 6.23 -7.30 10.44
C GLY A 69 7.55 -6.63 10.79
N PRO A 70 8.64 -7.39 11.03
CA PRO A 70 9.93 -6.81 11.39
C PRO A 70 10.73 -6.29 10.18
N TYR A 71 10.28 -6.52 8.95
CA TYR A 71 11.08 -6.30 7.74
C TYR A 71 10.58 -5.15 6.87
N LEU A 72 9.38 -4.63 7.10
CA LEU A 72 8.78 -3.56 6.31
C LEU A 72 8.10 -2.55 7.24
N TYR A 73 8.53 -1.29 7.18
CA TYR A 73 8.03 -0.25 8.08
C TYR A 73 7.97 1.12 7.40
N LEU A 74 7.29 2.06 8.04
CA LEU A 74 7.14 3.42 7.53
C LEU A 74 8.08 4.37 8.26
N ILE A 75 8.73 5.25 7.52
CA ILE A 75 9.57 6.34 8.04
C ILE A 75 9.14 7.69 7.46
N GLY A 76 9.51 8.79 8.13
CA GLY A 76 9.18 10.15 7.66
C GLY A 76 7.90 10.73 8.29
N ASP A 77 7.25 11.65 7.58
CA ASP A 77 6.09 12.41 8.08
C ASP A 77 4.79 11.61 7.94
N GLU A 78 4.23 11.15 9.05
CA GLU A 78 3.01 10.34 9.05
C GLU A 78 1.75 11.07 8.54
N THR A 79 1.78 12.41 8.48
CA THR A 79 0.65 13.24 8.05
C THR A 79 0.72 13.65 6.58
N ASP A 80 1.87 13.44 5.92
CA ASP A 80 2.09 13.76 4.52
C ASP A 80 2.56 12.50 3.77
N PRO A 81 1.65 11.76 3.10
CA PRO A 81 2.00 10.54 2.38
C PRO A 81 3.05 10.70 1.28
N ALA A 82 3.30 11.92 0.78
CA ALA A 82 4.37 12.17 -0.18
C ALA A 82 5.75 12.31 0.49
N LYS A 83 5.78 12.47 1.81
CA LYS A 83 6.98 12.54 2.66
C LYS A 83 7.09 11.39 3.67
N GLN A 84 6.21 10.40 3.57
CA GLN A 84 6.32 9.14 4.29
C GLN A 84 6.80 8.07 3.33
N PHE A 85 7.79 7.29 3.73
CA PHE A 85 8.47 6.32 2.87
C PHE A 85 8.37 4.90 3.42
N ILE A 86 8.48 3.93 2.52
CA ILE A 86 8.53 2.50 2.83
C ILE A 86 9.99 2.09 2.96
N GLU A 87 10.35 1.51 4.10
CA GLU A 87 11.70 1.07 4.43
C GLU A 87 11.73 -0.46 4.64
N HIS A 88 12.85 -1.10 4.31
CA HIS A 88 13.09 -2.52 4.51
C HIS A 88 14.20 -2.77 5.55
N ASP A 89 13.99 -3.67 6.50
CA ASP A 89 15.07 -4.11 7.42
C ASP A 89 15.84 -5.29 6.82
N GLY A 90 17.18 -5.23 6.86
CA GLY A 90 18.06 -6.34 6.47
C GLY A 90 18.72 -6.25 5.09
N GLU A 91 19.07 -5.05 4.60
CA GLU A 91 20.08 -4.90 3.54
C GLU A 91 21.49 -5.35 3.99
#